data_AF-A0ABD1EN49-F1
#
_entry.id   AF-A0ABD1EN49-F1
#
_cell.length_a   1.000
_cell.length_b   1.000
_cell.length_c   1.000
_cell.angle_alpha   90.00
_cell.angle_beta   90.00
_cell.angle_gamma   90.00
#
_symmetry.space_group_name_H-M   'P 1'
#
loop_
_entity.id
_entity.type
_entity.pdbx_description
1 polymer ?
#
loop_
_entity_poly.entity_id
_entity_poly.type
_entity_poly.pdbx_seq_one_letter_code
_entity_poly.pdbx_strand_id
1 'polypeptide(L)'
;MVEETPNNPNNKAKQKTNKPKSVYEWNVRDVQNWLRRHCSDYHPLYADNFIQHDITGRALIRMNDNSLVRLGINDAVHREAIWREILKLRLKTDIIEIRDLQFRTNSFNDPARS
;
A
#
# COMPACT_ATOMS: atom_id res chain seq x y z
N MET A 1 -53.19 -23.19 5.95
CA MET A 1 -52.89 -21.80 5.58
C MET A 1 -51.49 -21.78 4.99
N VAL A 2 -51.41 -21.49 3.70
CA VAL A 2 -50.19 -21.13 2.97
C VAL A 2 -49.84 -19.68 3.26
N GLU A 3 -48.55 -19.34 3.21
CA GLU A 3 -47.93 -18.08 2.77
C GLU A 3 -46.43 -18.20 3.16
N GLU A 4 -45.54 -18.66 2.28
CA GLU A 4 -44.91 -17.98 1.14
C GLU A 4 -44.11 -16.70 1.50
N THR A 5 -42.80 -16.83 1.25
CA THR A 5 -41.59 -16.00 1.47
C THR A 5 -41.63 -14.55 0.91
N PRO A 6 -40.66 -13.66 1.25
CA PRO A 6 -39.49 -13.52 0.34
C PRO A 6 -38.12 -13.23 1.01
N ASN A 7 -37.16 -14.10 0.69
CA ASN A 7 -35.85 -13.82 0.09
C ASN A 7 -35.32 -12.35 0.13
N ASN A 8 -34.17 -12.12 0.80
CA ASN A 8 -33.32 -10.94 0.57
C ASN A 8 -31.90 -11.40 0.16
N PRO A 9 -31.50 -11.23 -1.11
CA PRO A 9 -30.20 -11.69 -1.59
C PRO A 9 -29.24 -10.51 -1.73
N ASN A 10 -28.62 -10.04 -0.65
CA ASN A 10 -27.44 -9.18 -0.80
C ASN A 10 -26.62 -9.06 0.48
N ASN A 11 -25.72 -10.02 0.68
CA ASN A 11 -24.44 -9.75 1.33
C ASN A 11 -23.44 -10.80 0.87
N LYS A 12 -23.00 -10.68 -0.39
CA LYS A 12 -21.75 -11.29 -0.83
C LYS A 12 -20.62 -10.57 -0.10
N ALA A 13 -20.33 -11.03 1.12
CA ALA A 13 -19.07 -10.76 1.78
C ALA A 13 -17.97 -11.16 0.80
N LYS A 14 -17.34 -10.17 0.17
CA LYS A 14 -16.17 -10.38 -0.68
C LYS A 14 -15.16 -11.13 0.17
N GLN A 15 -14.98 -12.42 -0.11
CA GLN A 15 -13.92 -13.23 0.46
C GLN A 15 -12.62 -12.48 0.19
N LYS A 16 -12.08 -11.81 1.21
CA LYS A 16 -10.79 -11.18 1.15
C LYS A 16 -9.80 -12.33 1.10
N THR A 17 -9.32 -12.64 -0.10
CA THR A 17 -8.09 -13.43 -0.22
C THR A 17 -7.04 -12.70 0.62
N ASN A 18 -6.36 -13.41 1.53
CA ASN A 18 -5.35 -12.85 2.45
C ASN A 18 -4.09 -12.32 1.73
N LYS A 19 -4.19 -11.95 0.45
CA LYS A 19 -3.09 -11.38 -0.30
C LYS A 19 -2.75 -10.00 0.27
N PRO A 20 -1.48 -9.74 0.60
CA PRO A 20 -1.05 -8.40 1.00
C PRO A 20 -1.45 -7.38 -0.07
N LYS A 21 -2.11 -6.31 0.36
CA LYS A 21 -2.55 -5.22 -0.51
C LYS A 21 -1.34 -4.52 -1.14
N SER A 22 -1.39 -4.29 -2.45
CA SER A 22 -0.29 -3.62 -3.17
C SER A 22 -0.14 -2.19 -2.66
N VAL A 23 1.09 -1.67 -2.64
CA VAL A 23 1.36 -0.28 -2.23
C VAL A 23 0.61 0.72 -3.13
N TYR A 24 0.42 0.38 -4.40
CA TYR A 24 -0.37 1.19 -5.33
C TYR A 24 -1.85 1.33 -4.92
N GLU A 25 -2.36 0.45 -4.07
CA GLU A 25 -3.73 0.48 -3.57
C GLU A 25 -3.83 1.11 -2.17
N TRP A 26 -2.71 1.42 -1.52
CA TRP A 26 -2.70 1.96 -0.16
C TRP A 26 -3.35 3.34 -0.09
N ASN A 27 -4.29 3.49 0.84
CA ASN A 27 -4.86 4.79 1.20
C ASN A 27 -4.00 5.48 2.28
N VAL A 28 -4.40 6.67 2.71
CA VAL A 28 -3.69 7.42 3.77
C VAL A 28 -3.54 6.59 5.05
N ARG A 29 -4.57 5.85 5.47
CA ARG A 29 -4.51 5.01 6.68
C ARG A 29 -3.46 3.89 6.55
N ASP A 30 -3.36 3.28 5.39
CA ASP A 30 -2.35 2.27 5.10
C ASP A 30 -0.93 2.88 5.17
N VAL A 31 -0.75 4.10 4.63
CA VAL A 31 0.50 4.86 4.73
C VAL A 31 0.83 5.24 6.16
N GLN A 32 -0.14 5.67 6.97
CA GLN A 32 0.04 5.96 8.39
C GLN A 32 0.50 4.72 9.17
N ASN A 33 -0.07 3.55 8.87
CA ASN A 33 0.35 2.29 9.47
C ASN A 33 1.78 1.91 9.04
N TRP A 34 2.14 2.14 7.78
CA TRP A 34 3.50 1.94 7.30
C TRP A 34 4.48 2.87 8.02
N LEU A 35 4.18 4.17 8.10
CA LEU A 35 5.00 5.17 8.76
C LEU A 35 5.23 4.82 10.23
N ARG A 36 4.18 4.37 10.93
CA ARG A 36 4.28 3.95 12.35
C ARG A 36 5.21 2.75 12.54
N ARG A 37 5.20 1.80 11.60
CA ARG A 37 5.96 0.55 11.69
C ARG A 37 7.43 0.72 11.30
N HIS A 38 7.69 1.54 10.28
CA HIS A 38 9.01 1.65 9.65
C HIS A 38 9.76 2.91 10.06
N CYS A 39 9.03 3.97 10.44
CA CYS A 39 9.58 5.25 10.88
C CYS A 39 9.07 5.58 12.29
N SER A 40 9.08 4.62 13.22
CA SER A 40 8.47 4.76 14.56
C SER A 40 8.91 6.02 15.31
N ASP A 41 10.19 6.35 15.21
CA ASP A 41 10.80 7.49 15.91
C ASP A 41 10.35 8.84 15.32
N TYR A 42 9.95 8.85 14.05
CA TYR A 42 9.55 10.03 13.31
C TYR A 42 8.03 10.13 13.09
N HIS A 43 7.29 9.04 13.33
CA HIS A 43 5.83 9.03 13.19
C HIS A 43 5.15 10.11 14.05
N PRO A 44 5.46 10.28 15.35
CA PRO A 44 4.83 11.34 16.16
C PRO A 44 5.07 12.76 15.62
N LEU A 45 6.16 12.96 14.87
CA LEU A 45 6.55 14.28 14.37
C LEU A 45 5.90 14.61 13.02
N TYR A 46 5.71 13.61 12.16
CA TYR A 46 5.32 13.85 10.76
C TYR A 46 4.02 13.17 10.34
N ALA A 47 3.39 12.35 11.19
CA ALA A 47 2.13 11.67 10.86
C ALA A 47 1.08 12.65 10.33
N ASP A 48 0.91 13.80 10.99
CA ASP A 48 -0.05 14.82 10.60
C ASP A 48 0.28 15.46 9.25
N ASN A 49 1.56 15.71 8.94
CA ASN A 49 1.97 16.18 7.62
C ASN A 49 1.54 15.21 6.52
N PHE A 50 1.74 13.90 6.72
CA PHE A 50 1.31 12.88 5.76
C PHE A 50 -0.22 12.83 5.60
N ILE A 51 -0.99 13.09 6.67
CA ILE A 51 -2.47 13.14 6.63
C ILE A 51 -2.94 14.41 5.90
N GLN A 52 -2.41 15.57 6.27
CA GLN A 52 -2.80 16.87 5.72
C GLN A 52 -2.57 16.97 4.21
N HIS A 53 -1.52 16.33 3.72
CA HIS A 53 -1.20 16.29 2.30
C HIS A 53 -1.82 15.09 1.55
N ASP A 54 -2.71 14.33 2.20
CA ASP A 54 -3.42 13.16 1.63
C ASP A 54 -2.45 12.16 0.97
N ILE A 55 -1.34 11.84 1.66
CA ILE A 55 -0.31 10.97 1.09
C ILE A 55 -0.81 9.52 1.04
N THR A 56 -1.19 9.10 -0.17
CA THR A 56 -1.52 7.71 -0.52
C THR A 56 -0.27 6.91 -0.90
N GLY A 57 -0.37 5.58 -1.01
CA GLY A 57 0.80 4.76 -1.36
C GLY A 57 1.38 5.07 -2.74
N ARG A 58 0.53 5.46 -3.70
CA ARG A 58 0.96 5.95 -5.02
C ARG A 58 1.79 7.23 -4.92
N ALA A 59 1.42 8.14 -4.03
CA ALA A 59 2.18 9.36 -3.79
C ALA A 59 3.50 9.04 -3.09
N LEU A 60 3.45 8.21 -2.03
CA LEU A 60 4.60 7.79 -1.23
C LEU A 60 5.73 7.21 -2.09
N ILE A 61 5.43 6.23 -2.94
CA ILE A 61 6.45 5.60 -3.79
C ILE A 61 6.92 6.51 -4.93
N ARG A 62 6.34 7.70 -5.14
CA ARG A 62 6.80 8.69 -6.12
C ARG A 62 7.54 9.87 -5.49
N MET A 63 7.57 9.98 -4.17
CA MET A 63 8.25 11.06 -3.47
C MET A 63 9.74 11.11 -3.80
N ASN A 64 10.34 12.28 -3.69
CA ASN A 64 11.79 12.46 -3.71
C ASN A 64 12.19 13.35 -2.54
N ASP A 65 13.47 13.63 -2.38
CA ASP A 65 13.98 14.49 -1.30
C ASP A 65 13.25 15.84 -1.25
N ASN A 66 13.10 16.51 -2.41
CA ASN A 66 12.36 17.77 -2.54
C ASN A 66 10.88 17.65 -2.14
N SER A 67 10.24 16.50 -2.40
CA SER A 67 8.86 16.25 -1.98
C SER A 67 8.75 16.14 -0.47
N LEU A 68 9.74 15.54 0.20
CA LEU A 68 9.79 15.43 1.67
C LEU A 68 10.03 16.80 2.32
N VAL A 69 10.88 17.64 1.72
CA VAL A 69 11.03 19.04 2.17
C VAL A 69 9.71 19.79 2.05
N ARG A 70 9.03 19.71 0.90
CA ARG A 70 7.72 20.35 0.68
C ARG A 70 6.62 19.82 1.58
N LEU A 71 6.74 18.57 2.05
CA LEU A 71 5.84 17.98 3.04
C LEU A 71 6.05 18.55 4.45
N GLY A 72 7.19 19.20 4.72
CA GLY A 72 7.55 19.79 6.01
C GLY A 72 8.70 19.09 6.74
N ILE A 73 9.39 18.14 6.11
CA ILE A 73 10.51 17.39 6.72
C ILE A 73 11.84 18.11 6.42
N ASN A 74 12.05 19.22 7.13
CA ASN A 74 13.19 20.11 6.89
C ASN A 74 14.51 19.58 7.51
N ASP A 75 14.41 18.84 8.62
CA ASP A 75 15.57 18.20 9.24
C ASP A 75 16.17 17.15 8.30
N ALA A 76 17.46 17.30 7.99
CA ALA A 76 18.14 16.46 7.01
C ALA A 76 18.30 15.01 7.49
N VAL A 77 18.52 14.79 8.78
CA VAL A 77 18.69 13.45 9.35
C VAL A 77 17.37 12.70 9.33
N HIS A 78 16.28 13.38 9.72
CA HIS A 78 14.93 12.82 9.68
C HIS A 78 14.51 12.49 8.25
N ARG A 79 14.75 13.44 7.32
CA ARG A 79 14.42 13.28 5.91
C ARG A 79 15.19 12.11 5.31
N GLU A 80 16.48 12.00 5.57
CA GLU A 80 17.29 10.88 5.09
C GLU A 80 16.78 9.54 5.63
N ALA A 81 16.45 9.46 6.93
CA ALA A 81 15.93 8.23 7.52
C ALA A 81 14.60 7.79 6.89
N ILE A 82 13.64 8.71 6.74
CA ILE A 82 12.36 8.43 6.08
C ILE A 82 12.57 8.07 4.61
N TRP A 83 13.47 8.77 3.92
CA TRP A 83 13.81 8.49 2.53
C TRP A 83 14.35 7.06 2.33
N ARG A 84 15.25 6.61 3.22
CA ARG A 84 15.75 5.23 3.19
C ARG A 84 14.63 4.20 3.32
N GLU A 85 13.64 4.44 4.19
CA GLU A 85 12.48 3.54 4.32
C GLU A 85 11.58 3.56 3.06
N ILE A 86 11.41 4.70 2.40
CA ILE A 86 10.70 4.78 1.11
C ILE A 86 11.43 3.96 0.04
N LEU A 87 12.75 4.04 -0.04
CA LEU A 87 13.55 3.24 -0.98
C LEU A 87 13.41 1.73 -0.71
N LYS A 88 13.45 1.30 0.55
CA LYS A 88 13.19 -0.11 0.93
C LYS A 88 11.80 -0.56 0.49
N LEU A 89 10.78 0.29 0.69
CA LEU A 89 9.41 -0.01 0.27
C LEU A 89 9.30 -0.19 -1.25
N ARG A 90 9.98 0.65 -2.04
CA ARG A 90 10.02 0.52 -3.51
C ARG A 90 10.62 -0.81 -3.94
N LEU A 91 11.82 -1.12 -3.45
CA LEU A 91 12.49 -2.39 -3.77
C LEU A 91 11.60 -3.59 -3.44
N LYS A 92 10.95 -3.57 -2.26
CA LYS A 92 10.01 -4.62 -1.88
C LYS A 92 8.82 -4.71 -2.82
N THR A 93 8.28 -3.58 -3.25
CA THR A 93 7.15 -3.51 -4.20
C THR A 93 7.55 -4.10 -5.55
N ASP A 94 8.68 -3.68 -6.09
CA ASP A 94 9.21 -4.13 -7.38
C ASP A 94 9.48 -5.65 -7.36
N ILE A 95 10.10 -6.16 -6.29
CA ILE A 95 10.34 -7.61 -6.13
C ILE A 95 9.03 -8.41 -6.11
N ILE A 96 8.01 -7.92 -5.40
CA ILE A 96 6.71 -8.58 -5.34
C ILE A 96 6.03 -8.54 -6.71
N GLU A 97 6.08 -7.40 -7.40
CA GLU A 97 5.49 -7.23 -8.72
C GLU A 97 6.16 -8.13 -9.77
N ILE A 98 7.49 -8.22 -9.78
CA ILE A 98 8.23 -9.14 -10.66
C ILE A 98 7.81 -10.60 -10.40
N ARG A 99 7.70 -11.02 -9.14
CA ARG A 99 7.24 -12.38 -8.79
C ARG A 99 5.80 -12.64 -9.24
N ASP A 100 4.92 -11.66 -9.03
CA ASP A 100 3.52 -11.75 -9.47
C ASP A 100 3.42 -11.85 -11.01
N LEU A 101 4.25 -11.10 -11.75
CA LEU A 101 4.33 -11.17 -13.20
C LEU A 101 4.86 -12.53 -13.67
N GLN A 102 5.93 -13.04 -13.07
CA GLN A 102 6.48 -14.37 -13.38
C GLN A 102 5.45 -15.48 -13.15
N PHE A 103 4.73 -15.45 -12.04
CA PHE A 103 3.69 -16.44 -11.74
C PHE A 103 2.56 -16.41 -12.77
N ARG A 104 2.12 -15.22 -13.18
CA ARG A 104 1.11 -15.05 -14.24
C ARG A 104 1.60 -15.63 -15.55
N THR A 105 2.79 -15.22 -16.01
CA THR A 105 3.38 -15.71 -17.26
C THR A 105 3.55 -17.24 -17.27
N ASN A 106 4.04 -17.83 -16.17
CA ASN A 106 4.21 -19.28 -16.07
C ASN A 106 2.86 -20.03 -16.09
N SER A 107 1.81 -19.43 -15.52
CA SER A 107 0.45 -19.99 -15.57
C SER A 107 -0.19 -19.91 -16.97
N PHE A 108 0.21 -18.94 -17.79
CA PHE A 108 -0.23 -18.81 -19.19
C PHE A 108 0.52 -19.73 -20.15
N ASN A 109 1.75 -20.12 -19.81
CA ASN A 109 2.61 -20.94 -20.67
C ASN A 109 2.54 -22.44 -20.36
N ASP A 110 1.53 -22.88 -19.60
CA ASP A 110 1.34 -24.28 -19.22
C ASP A 110 0.74 -25.10 -20.39
N PRO A 111 1.50 -26.01 -21.02
CA PRO A 111 1.04 -26.78 -22.18
C PRO A 111 -0.08 -27.78 -21.81
N ALA A 112 -0.35 -28.03 -20.53
CA ALA A 112 -1.44 -28.90 -20.09
C ALA A 112 -2.83 -28.25 -20.18
N ARG A 113 -2.91 -26.97 -20.57
CA ARG A 113 -4.17 -26.20 -20.61
C ARG A 113 -4.55 -25.67 -22.00
N SER A 114 -3.80 -26.03 -23.05
CA SER A 114 -4.08 -25.69 -24.46
C SER A 114 -4.69 -26.85 -25.23
#